data_AF-A0A0C3E6I6-F1
#
_entry.id   AF-A0A0C3E6I6-F1
#
_cell.length_a   1.000
_cell.length_b   1.000
_cell.length_c   1.000
_cell.angle_alpha   90.00
_cell.angle_beta   90.00
_cell.angle_gamma   90.00
#
_symmetry.space_group_name_H-M   'P 1'
#
loop_
_entity.id
_entity.type
_entity.pdbx_description
1 polymer ?
#
loop_
_entity_poly.entity_id
_entity_poly.type
_entity_poly.pdbx_seq_one_letter_code
_entity_poly.pdbx_strand_id
1 'polypeptide(L)'
;LPLNPDPLLKTDQSQSKTSLTLDVNHFFICKTGVESVCKHCQALCDKDPAAWNTAYPNNKQQINYSAGTVTGMLQGHIAKWHLVEYLEIASNPNRQWWIQLSNIEVAIGLGYTFDELKEIVKKDGKLNNLLPHSTNSTPPDNVASKNWANILPFYLPQLHKHLVNFIVVDDQSLNVLKCKEFRHLLLFLREDLKDTNIPHCTKIKTDIIGAWKDYFVSLKQDLSVCILSFIGLISLIVSLNCAQNAVGDISFAADIWSSDT
;
A
#
# COMPACT_ATOMS: atom_id res chain seq x y z
N LEU A 1 36.89 34.65 -4.05
CA LEU A 1 35.48 34.54 -3.62
C LEU A 1 34.98 33.15 -3.98
N PRO A 2 34.63 32.28 -3.03
CA PRO A 2 34.09 30.97 -3.35
C PRO A 2 32.59 31.07 -3.64
N LEU A 3 32.17 30.26 -4.62
CA LEU A 3 30.79 30.10 -5.07
C LEU A 3 29.89 29.62 -3.94
N ASN A 4 28.71 30.23 -3.89
CA ASN A 4 27.58 29.85 -3.06
C ASN A 4 27.12 28.42 -3.41
N PRO A 5 27.21 27.44 -2.49
CA PRO A 5 26.64 26.12 -2.74
C PRO A 5 25.11 26.20 -2.67
N ASP A 6 24.48 25.72 -3.73
CA ASP A 6 23.03 25.61 -3.92
C ASP A 6 22.36 24.90 -2.71
N PRO A 7 21.36 25.52 -2.03
CA PRO A 7 20.73 24.96 -0.85
C PRO A 7 19.79 23.77 -1.11
N LEU A 8 19.69 23.28 -2.36
CA LEU A 8 18.84 22.13 -2.72
C LEU A 8 19.55 20.76 -2.67
N LEU A 9 20.82 20.72 -2.29
CA LEU A 9 21.56 19.47 -2.03
C LEU A 9 21.66 19.20 -0.53
N LYS A 10 20.52 18.86 0.08
CA LYS A 10 20.54 18.04 1.30
C LYS A 10 19.77 16.75 1.05
N THR A 11 20.58 15.70 0.98
CA THR A 11 20.27 14.30 1.07
C THR A 11 19.40 14.03 2.29
N ASP A 12 18.08 14.08 2.12
CA ASP A 12 17.16 13.37 3.00
C ASP A 12 16.31 12.47 2.12
N GLN A 13 16.76 11.21 2.01
CA GLN A 13 15.90 10.09 1.64
C GLN A 13 14.88 9.86 2.76
N SER A 14 14.02 10.85 3.00
CA SER A 14 12.69 10.61 3.52
C SER A 14 11.86 10.17 2.31
N GLN A 15 12.09 8.94 1.86
CA GLN A 15 11.27 8.30 0.84
C GLN A 15 9.82 8.41 1.30
N SER A 16 9.05 9.19 0.54
CA SER A 16 7.62 9.07 0.43
C SER A 16 7.24 7.60 0.56
N LYS A 17 6.54 7.25 1.64
CA LYS A 17 6.00 5.91 1.88
C LYS A 17 4.93 5.68 0.81
N THR A 18 5.41 5.27 -0.36
CA THR A 18 4.67 5.23 -1.62
C THR A 18 3.62 4.14 -1.48
N SER A 19 2.44 4.39 -2.05
CA SER A 19 1.29 3.45 -2.08
C SER A 19 1.68 2.03 -2.52
N LEU A 20 2.79 1.90 -3.25
CA LEU A 20 3.48 0.69 -3.72
C LEU A 20 4.04 -0.28 -2.66
N THR A 21 3.89 0.01 -1.36
CA THR A 21 4.40 -0.89 -0.29
C THR A 21 3.34 -1.33 0.70
N LEU A 22 2.08 -0.90 0.54
CA LEU A 22 1.04 -1.11 1.54
C LEU A 22 0.64 -2.57 1.72
N ASP A 23 0.56 -3.34 0.63
CA ASP A 23 0.18 -4.76 0.68
C ASP A 23 1.28 -5.60 1.36
N VAL A 24 2.54 -5.32 1.03
CA VAL A 24 3.73 -5.90 1.67
C VAL A 24 3.83 -5.49 3.15
N ASN A 25 3.64 -4.20 3.47
CA ASN A 25 3.70 -3.72 4.86
C ASN A 25 2.62 -4.33 5.78
N HIS A 26 1.54 -4.88 5.20
CA HIS A 26 0.57 -5.66 5.97
C HIS A 26 1.22 -6.92 6.56
N PHE A 27 1.99 -7.66 5.76
CA PHE A 27 2.61 -8.92 6.14
C PHE A 27 3.95 -8.75 6.87
N PHE A 28 4.67 -7.65 6.63
CA PHE A 28 6.02 -7.45 7.14
C PHE A 28 6.11 -6.26 8.11
N ILE A 29 6.97 -6.38 9.13
CA ILE A 29 7.31 -5.28 10.04
C ILE A 29 8.62 -4.65 9.56
N CYS A 30 8.54 -3.56 8.80
CA CYS A 30 9.73 -2.78 8.45
C CYS A 30 10.07 -1.79 9.58
N LYS A 31 11.07 -2.11 10.41
CA LYS A 31 11.68 -1.17 11.36
C LYS A 31 13.12 -0.90 10.95
N THR A 32 13.50 0.37 10.91
CA THR A 32 14.88 0.78 10.56
C THR A 32 15.86 0.15 11.55
N GLY A 33 16.85 -0.59 11.03
CA GLY A 33 17.90 -1.23 11.85
C GLY A 33 17.51 -2.56 12.51
N VAL A 34 16.32 -3.10 12.24
CA VAL A 34 15.88 -4.42 12.72
C VAL A 34 15.65 -5.32 11.51
N GLU A 35 16.10 -6.58 11.58
CA GLU A 35 15.75 -7.58 10.58
C GLU A 35 14.22 -7.69 10.52
N SER A 36 13.63 -7.31 9.39
CA SER A 36 12.18 -7.44 9.24
C SER A 36 11.84 -8.92 9.04
N VAL A 37 10.73 -9.33 9.64
CA VAL A 37 10.21 -10.70 9.58
C VAL A 37 8.74 -10.64 9.17
N CYS A 38 8.28 -11.70 8.48
CA CYS A 38 6.87 -11.87 8.20
C CYS A 38 6.13 -12.12 9.53
N LYS A 39 5.12 -11.30 9.83
CA LYS A 39 4.32 -11.39 11.07
C LYS A 39 3.67 -12.77 11.22
N HIS A 40 3.20 -13.34 10.10
CA HIS A 40 2.50 -14.62 10.07
C HIS A 40 3.48 -15.78 10.27
N CYS A 41 4.62 -15.78 9.58
CA CYS A 41 5.66 -16.78 9.81
C CYS A 41 6.22 -16.71 11.24
N GLN A 42 6.45 -15.50 11.76
CA GLN A 42 6.94 -15.32 13.13
C GLN A 42 5.95 -15.89 14.15
N ALA A 43 4.65 -15.54 14.01
CA ALA A 43 3.62 -16.06 14.91
C ALA A 43 3.49 -17.59 14.86
N LEU A 44 3.67 -18.20 13.69
CA LEU A 44 3.68 -19.66 13.55
C LEU A 44 4.90 -20.32 14.21
N CYS A 45 6.08 -19.71 14.04
CA CYS A 45 7.31 -20.16 14.70
C CYS A 45 7.21 -20.04 16.23
N ASP A 46 6.68 -18.92 16.74
CA ASP A 46 6.55 -18.67 18.18
C ASP A 46 5.54 -19.61 18.86
N LYS A 47 4.51 -20.04 18.12
CA LYS A 47 3.44 -20.91 18.65
C LYS A 47 3.87 -22.36 18.84
N ASP A 48 4.64 -22.92 17.90
CA ASP A 48 5.16 -24.28 18.00
C ASP A 48 6.52 -24.41 17.27
N PRO A 49 7.63 -24.09 17.96
CA PRO A 49 8.95 -24.14 17.38
C PRO A 49 9.37 -25.54 16.90
N ALA A 50 8.86 -26.60 17.54
CA ALA A 50 9.24 -27.98 17.24
C ALA A 50 8.53 -28.48 15.96
N ALA A 51 7.23 -28.23 15.84
CA ALA A 51 6.48 -28.51 14.61
C ALA A 51 6.98 -27.64 13.45
N TRP A 52 7.32 -26.38 13.72
CA TRP A 52 7.89 -25.47 12.73
C TRP A 52 9.21 -25.98 12.14
N ASN A 53 10.18 -26.33 13.00
CA ASN A 53 11.48 -26.85 12.55
C ASN A 53 11.35 -28.19 11.81
N THR A 54 10.34 -28.99 12.13
CA THR A 54 10.04 -30.25 11.45
C THR A 54 9.40 -30.02 10.07
N ALA A 55 8.46 -29.08 9.97
CA ALA A 55 7.77 -28.75 8.72
C ALA A 55 8.68 -27.98 7.75
N TYR A 56 9.63 -27.19 8.27
CA TYR A 56 10.46 -26.26 7.50
C TYR A 56 11.94 -26.36 7.86
N PRO A 57 12.59 -27.49 7.54
CA PRO A 57 14.03 -27.62 7.78
C PRO A 57 14.79 -26.55 7.00
N ASN A 58 15.64 -25.80 7.72
CA ASN A 58 16.52 -24.71 7.26
C ASN A 58 15.89 -23.30 7.19
N ASN A 59 14.86 -22.97 7.97
CA ASN A 59 14.30 -21.62 8.07
C ASN A 59 13.92 -20.97 6.73
N LYS A 60 13.57 -21.76 5.70
CA LYS A 60 13.30 -21.25 4.33
C LYS A 60 12.13 -20.26 4.22
N GLN A 61 11.30 -20.19 5.25
CA GLN A 61 10.19 -19.23 5.37
C GLN A 61 10.57 -17.98 6.16
N GLN A 62 11.67 -18.01 6.91
CA GLN A 62 12.20 -16.86 7.61
C GLN A 62 13.10 -16.11 6.64
N ILE A 63 12.57 -15.04 6.06
CA ILE A 63 13.40 -14.12 5.31
C ILE A 63 13.72 -12.97 6.24
N ASN A 64 14.98 -12.88 6.64
CA ASN A 64 15.53 -11.75 7.36
C ASN A 64 15.98 -10.73 6.31
N TYR A 65 15.42 -9.54 6.38
CA TYR A 65 15.64 -8.53 5.36
C TYR A 65 16.56 -7.40 5.84
N SER A 66 17.35 -6.87 4.91
CA SER A 66 18.09 -5.62 5.06
C SER A 66 17.37 -4.47 4.33
N ALA A 67 17.79 -3.22 4.58
CA ALA A 67 17.23 -2.03 3.93
C ALA A 67 17.29 -2.04 2.38
N GLY A 68 18.09 -2.91 1.77
CA GLY A 68 18.22 -3.06 0.32
C GLY A 68 17.33 -4.13 -0.32
N THR A 69 16.42 -4.77 0.45
CA THR A 69 15.57 -5.83 -0.09
C THR A 69 14.56 -5.27 -1.08
N VAL A 70 14.55 -5.82 -2.30
CA VAL A 70 13.62 -5.42 -3.36
C VAL A 70 12.21 -5.98 -3.10
N THR A 71 11.18 -5.16 -3.31
CA THR A 71 9.75 -5.49 -3.11
C THR A 71 9.31 -6.80 -3.78
N GLY A 72 9.85 -7.13 -4.96
CA GLY A 72 9.53 -8.37 -5.66
C GLY A 72 9.86 -9.65 -4.87
N MET A 73 10.90 -9.63 -4.02
CA MET A 73 11.24 -10.77 -3.16
C MET A 73 10.19 -10.97 -2.06
N LEU A 74 9.68 -9.87 -1.52
CA LEU A 74 8.62 -9.85 -0.51
C LEU A 74 7.29 -10.35 -1.08
N GLN A 75 6.94 -9.88 -2.28
CA GLN A 75 5.78 -10.37 -3.02
C GLN A 75 5.90 -11.86 -3.34
N GLY A 76 7.08 -12.33 -3.74
CA GLY A 76 7.35 -13.75 -3.96
C GLY A 76 7.16 -14.61 -2.71
N HIS A 77 7.53 -14.10 -1.54
CA HIS A 77 7.25 -14.77 -0.26
C HIS A 77 5.75 -14.86 0.01
N ILE A 78 5.01 -13.75 -0.12
CA ILE A 78 3.56 -13.73 0.09
C ILE A 78 2.86 -14.68 -0.89
N ALA A 79 3.21 -14.62 -2.18
CA ALA A 79 2.63 -15.47 -3.22
C ALA A 79 2.85 -16.97 -2.96
N LYS A 80 3.93 -17.33 -2.26
CA LYS A 80 4.29 -18.72 -2.00
C LYS A 80 3.70 -19.27 -0.70
N TRP A 81 3.58 -18.43 0.33
CA TRP A 81 3.32 -18.90 1.69
C TRP A 81 2.09 -18.29 2.35
N HIS A 82 1.61 -17.14 1.85
CA HIS A 82 0.52 -16.38 2.46
C HIS A 82 -0.54 -15.97 1.43
N LEU A 83 -0.69 -16.77 0.37
CA LEU A 83 -1.57 -16.44 -0.75
C LEU A 83 -3.05 -16.46 -0.35
N VAL A 84 -3.44 -17.38 0.55
CA VAL A 84 -4.82 -17.48 1.04
C VAL A 84 -5.19 -16.25 1.88
N GLU A 85 -4.31 -15.88 2.82
CA GLU A 85 -4.46 -14.71 3.69
C GLU A 85 -4.46 -13.43 2.86
N TYR A 86 -3.60 -13.35 1.83
CA TYR A 86 -3.59 -12.23 0.90
C TYR A 86 -4.92 -12.10 0.16
N LEU A 87 -5.46 -13.20 -0.38
CA LEU A 87 -6.76 -13.19 -1.07
C LEU A 87 -7.90 -12.77 -0.16
N GLU A 88 -7.88 -13.17 1.12
CA GLU A 88 -8.88 -12.76 2.10
C GLU A 88 -8.86 -11.25 2.38
N ILE A 89 -7.67 -10.67 2.54
CA ILE A 89 -7.53 -9.23 2.73
C ILE A 89 -7.89 -8.47 1.44
N ALA A 90 -7.48 -9.00 0.28
CA ALA A 90 -7.76 -8.41 -1.02
C ALA A 90 -9.25 -8.44 -1.41
N SER A 91 -10.01 -9.42 -0.88
CA SER A 91 -11.46 -9.51 -1.05
C SER A 91 -12.23 -8.42 -0.32
N ASN A 92 -11.61 -7.71 0.62
CA ASN A 92 -12.27 -6.64 1.37
C ASN A 92 -12.59 -5.45 0.44
N PRO A 93 -13.86 -5.04 0.31
CA PRO A 93 -14.25 -3.91 -0.54
C PRO A 93 -13.74 -2.56 -0.04
N ASN A 94 -13.42 -2.45 1.25
CA ASN A 94 -12.87 -1.24 1.87
C ASN A 94 -11.33 -1.19 1.86
N ARG A 95 -10.67 -2.04 1.06
CA ARG A 95 -9.20 -2.04 0.98
C ARG A 95 -8.69 -0.69 0.44
N GLN A 96 -7.62 -0.19 1.06
CA GLN A 96 -7.01 1.09 0.72
C GLN A 96 -5.87 0.96 -0.32
N TRP A 97 -5.63 -0.25 -0.83
CA TRP A 97 -4.50 -0.55 -1.71
C TRP A 97 -4.91 -1.45 -2.88
N TRP A 98 -4.10 -1.39 -3.93
CA TRP A 98 -4.29 -2.06 -5.22
C TRP A 98 -3.60 -3.42 -5.18
N ILE A 99 -4.13 -4.42 -5.86
CA ILE A 99 -3.50 -5.75 -5.93
C ILE A 99 -2.18 -5.61 -6.70
N GLN A 100 -1.06 -6.03 -6.11
CA GLN A 100 0.26 -5.94 -6.74
C GLN A 100 0.92 -7.31 -6.97
N LEU A 101 0.27 -8.38 -6.51
CA LEU A 101 0.70 -9.75 -6.80
C LEU A 101 0.36 -10.10 -8.25
N SER A 102 1.38 -10.14 -9.11
CA SER A 102 1.24 -10.36 -10.56
C SER A 102 0.47 -11.65 -10.92
N ASN A 103 0.61 -12.71 -10.14
CA ASN A 103 -0.14 -13.96 -10.31
C ASN A 103 -1.64 -13.79 -10.08
N ILE A 104 -2.06 -12.92 -9.15
CA ILE A 104 -3.48 -12.65 -8.87
C ILE A 104 -4.04 -11.68 -9.93
N GLU A 105 -3.27 -10.67 -10.32
CA GLU A 105 -3.67 -9.74 -11.37
C GLU A 105 -3.95 -10.46 -12.70
N VAL A 106 -3.06 -11.37 -13.11
CA VAL A 106 -3.27 -12.22 -14.30
C VAL A 106 -4.52 -13.09 -14.15
N ALA A 107 -4.75 -13.68 -12.98
CA ALA A 107 -5.91 -14.53 -12.73
C ALA A 107 -7.25 -13.77 -12.81
N ILE A 108 -7.29 -12.55 -12.28
CA ILE A 108 -8.45 -11.66 -12.42
C ILE A 108 -8.67 -11.28 -13.88
N GLY A 109 -7.59 -11.02 -14.62
CA GLY A 109 -7.65 -10.80 -16.07
C GLY A 109 -8.21 -11.99 -16.87
N LEU A 110 -8.10 -13.21 -16.34
CA LEU A 110 -8.68 -14.44 -16.90
C LEU A 110 -10.14 -14.67 -16.47
N GLY A 111 -10.73 -13.77 -15.69
CA GLY A 111 -12.13 -13.79 -15.27
C GLY A 111 -12.40 -14.46 -13.93
N TYR A 112 -11.38 -14.80 -13.15
CA TYR A 112 -11.54 -15.42 -11.84
C TYR A 112 -11.89 -14.38 -10.75
N THR A 113 -12.83 -14.74 -9.89
CA THR A 113 -13.15 -14.01 -8.67
C THR A 113 -12.19 -14.37 -7.54
N PHE A 114 -12.09 -13.51 -6.51
CA PHE A 114 -11.24 -13.82 -5.35
C PHE A 114 -11.66 -15.08 -4.61
N ASP A 115 -12.96 -15.36 -4.53
CA ASP A 115 -13.48 -16.56 -3.88
C ASP A 115 -13.07 -17.83 -4.64
N GLU A 116 -13.15 -17.81 -5.98
CA GLU A 116 -12.67 -18.91 -6.82
C GLU A 116 -11.16 -19.11 -6.67
N LEU A 117 -10.39 -18.03 -6.65
CA LEU A 117 -8.95 -18.11 -6.41
C LEU A 117 -8.64 -18.67 -5.02
N LYS A 118 -9.41 -18.29 -3.99
CA LYS A 118 -9.25 -18.81 -2.64
C LYS A 118 -9.50 -20.32 -2.61
N GLU A 119 -10.54 -20.80 -3.28
CA GLU A 119 -10.84 -22.23 -3.38
C GLU A 119 -9.78 -23.00 -4.19
N ILE A 120 -9.28 -22.42 -5.28
CA ILE A 120 -8.17 -23.02 -6.06
C ILE A 120 -6.91 -23.14 -5.21
N VAL A 121 -6.53 -22.07 -4.50
CA VAL A 121 -5.34 -22.07 -3.66
C VAL A 121 -5.50 -23.01 -2.46
N LYS A 122 -6.69 -23.12 -1.86
CA LYS A 122 -6.92 -24.13 -0.82
C LYS A 122 -6.73 -25.57 -1.33
N LYS A 123 -7.03 -25.82 -2.60
CA LYS A 123 -6.99 -27.16 -3.21
C LYS A 123 -5.61 -27.55 -3.73
N ASP A 124 -4.89 -26.63 -4.37
CA ASP A 124 -3.61 -26.89 -5.05
C ASP A 124 -2.42 -26.08 -4.48
N GLY A 125 -2.67 -25.17 -3.54
CA GLY A 125 -1.65 -24.35 -2.88
C GLY A 125 -0.99 -23.29 -3.75
N LYS A 126 -1.30 -23.22 -5.06
CA LYS A 126 -0.66 -22.33 -6.03
C LYS A 126 -1.64 -21.88 -7.12
N LEU A 127 -1.34 -20.76 -7.79
CA LEU A 127 -2.09 -20.20 -8.92
C LEU A 127 -1.31 -20.35 -10.24
N ASN A 128 -0.80 -21.55 -10.53
CA ASN A 128 -0.02 -21.77 -11.75
C ASN A 128 -0.93 -22.37 -12.84
N ASN A 129 -0.77 -21.90 -14.09
CA ASN A 129 -1.43 -22.45 -15.27
C ASN A 129 -2.98 -22.41 -15.24
N LEU A 130 -3.56 -21.30 -14.76
CA LEU A 130 -5.00 -21.09 -14.86
C LEU A 130 -5.41 -21.02 -16.34
N LEU A 131 -6.35 -21.87 -16.73
CA LEU A 131 -6.98 -21.79 -18.03
C LEU A 131 -7.96 -20.59 -18.05
N PRO A 132 -8.22 -19.97 -19.21
CA PRO A 132 -9.28 -18.97 -19.31
C PRO A 132 -10.60 -19.57 -18.79
N HIS A 133 -11.27 -18.87 -17.87
CA HIS A 133 -12.47 -19.39 -17.23
C HIS A 133 -13.62 -19.51 -18.24
N SER A 134 -13.83 -20.70 -18.82
CA SER A 134 -14.92 -20.98 -19.75
C SER A 134 -16.21 -21.25 -18.97
N THR A 135 -17.15 -20.32 -19.00
CA THR A 135 -18.52 -20.53 -18.50
C THR A 135 -19.26 -21.48 -19.43
N ASN A 136 -19.14 -22.78 -19.19
CA ASN A 136 -19.93 -23.81 -19.88
C ASN A 136 -21.40 -23.72 -19.46
N SER A 137 -22.22 -23.02 -20.27
CA SER A 137 -23.67 -23.18 -20.33
C SER A 137 -24.14 -22.89 -21.76
N THR A 138 -24.47 -23.96 -22.50
CA THR A 138 -24.92 -24.01 -23.92
C THR A 138 -26.28 -23.29 -24.14
N PRO A 139 -26.61 -22.78 -25.35
CA PRO A 139 -27.43 -21.57 -25.58
C PRO A 139 -28.91 -21.85 -25.95
N PRO A 140 -29.73 -20.79 -26.02
CA PRO A 140 -30.16 -20.38 -27.36
C PRO A 140 -29.94 -18.89 -27.63
N ASP A 141 -29.42 -18.63 -28.82
CA ASP A 141 -29.67 -17.47 -29.68
C ASP A 141 -29.94 -16.13 -28.98
N ASN A 142 -28.85 -15.44 -28.63
CA ASN A 142 -28.66 -13.99 -28.77
C ASN A 142 -27.19 -13.70 -28.42
N VAL A 143 -26.33 -14.06 -29.37
CA VAL A 143 -24.86 -13.95 -29.31
C VAL A 143 -24.47 -12.46 -29.40
N ALA A 144 -24.55 -11.76 -28.26
CA ALA A 144 -23.84 -10.49 -28.05
C ALA A 144 -23.77 -10.03 -26.58
N SER A 145 -24.57 -10.57 -25.66
CA SER A 145 -24.89 -9.81 -24.43
C SER A 145 -24.49 -10.44 -23.08
N LYS A 146 -23.92 -11.65 -23.01
CA LYS A 146 -23.82 -12.37 -21.71
C LYS A 146 -22.45 -12.46 -21.02
N ASN A 147 -21.36 -12.03 -21.62
CA ASN A 147 -20.03 -11.98 -20.96
C ASN A 147 -19.70 -10.60 -20.33
N TRP A 148 -20.59 -9.62 -20.43
CA TRP A 148 -20.41 -8.26 -19.87
C TRP A 148 -21.11 -8.07 -18.51
N ALA A 149 -21.58 -9.14 -17.86
CA ALA A 149 -22.39 -9.02 -16.65
C ALA A 149 -21.62 -8.56 -15.39
N ASN A 150 -20.27 -8.51 -15.43
CA ASN A 150 -19.44 -7.86 -14.41
C ASN A 150 -18.65 -6.65 -14.97
N ILE A 151 -18.91 -6.26 -16.22
CA ILE A 151 -18.37 -5.01 -16.75
C ILE A 151 -19.26 -3.93 -16.17
N LEU A 152 -18.74 -3.28 -15.13
CA LEU A 152 -19.35 -2.10 -14.54
C LEU A 152 -19.82 -1.22 -15.69
N PRO A 153 -21.14 -0.91 -15.78
CA PRO A 153 -21.68 -0.20 -16.91
C PRO A 153 -20.84 1.05 -17.09
N PHE A 154 -20.37 1.27 -18.33
CA PHE A 154 -19.55 2.42 -18.61
C PHE A 154 -20.24 3.66 -18.08
N TYR A 155 -19.52 4.38 -17.24
CA TYR A 155 -19.99 5.60 -16.63
C TYR A 155 -18.99 6.68 -16.96
N LEU A 156 -19.46 7.79 -17.53
CA LEU A 156 -18.56 8.83 -18.02
C LEU A 156 -17.62 9.39 -16.93
N PRO A 157 -18.10 9.65 -15.70
CA PRO A 157 -17.22 10.00 -14.57
C PRO A 157 -16.13 8.96 -14.28
N GLN A 158 -16.40 7.68 -14.53
CA GLN A 158 -15.43 6.62 -14.32
C GLN A 158 -14.36 6.60 -15.42
N LEU A 159 -14.74 6.84 -16.69
CA LEU A 159 -13.76 7.08 -17.74
C LEU A 159 -12.82 8.24 -17.36
N HIS A 160 -13.36 9.35 -16.82
CA HIS A 160 -12.55 10.49 -16.39
C HIS A 160 -11.58 10.10 -15.30
N LYS A 161 -12.05 9.35 -14.28
CA LYS A 161 -11.21 8.83 -13.21
C LYS A 161 -10.08 7.92 -13.73
N HIS A 162 -10.38 7.02 -14.67
CA HIS A 162 -9.38 6.15 -15.27
C HIS A 162 -8.34 6.93 -16.08
N LEU A 163 -8.74 7.95 -16.83
CA LEU A 163 -7.81 8.82 -17.56
C LEU A 163 -6.90 9.62 -16.62
N VAL A 164 -7.44 10.16 -15.52
CA VAL A 164 -6.63 10.83 -14.49
C VAL A 164 -5.62 9.85 -13.89
N ASN A 165 -6.04 8.63 -13.54
CA ASN A 165 -5.15 7.62 -12.98
C ASN A 165 -4.05 7.21 -13.97
N PHE A 166 -4.40 6.97 -15.24
CA PHE A 166 -3.43 6.67 -16.29
C PHE A 166 -2.37 7.77 -16.44
N ILE A 167 -2.75 9.03 -16.25
CA ILE A 167 -1.79 10.14 -16.28
C ILE A 167 -0.93 10.19 -15.02
N VAL A 168 -1.55 10.08 -13.84
CA VAL A 168 -0.86 10.30 -12.56
C VAL A 168 0.00 9.10 -12.16
N VAL A 169 -0.50 7.88 -12.32
CA VAL A 169 0.18 6.64 -11.90
C VAL A 169 1.35 6.34 -12.82
N ASP A 170 1.14 6.45 -14.12
CA ASP A 170 2.15 6.08 -15.13
C ASP A 170 2.99 7.29 -15.61
N ASP A 171 2.87 8.44 -14.91
CA ASP A 171 3.52 9.72 -15.23
C ASP A 171 3.41 10.11 -16.72
N GLN A 172 2.24 9.85 -17.30
CA GLN A 172 2.03 10.10 -18.72
C GLN A 172 1.86 11.59 -18.98
N SER A 173 2.34 12.00 -20.15
CA SER A 173 2.14 13.36 -20.63
C SER A 173 0.65 13.69 -20.77
N LEU A 174 0.22 14.81 -20.19
CA LEU A 174 -1.12 15.38 -20.40
C LEU A 174 -1.44 15.62 -21.89
N ASN A 175 -0.43 15.75 -22.74
CA ASN A 175 -0.63 15.93 -24.18
C ASN A 175 -1.13 14.65 -24.88
N VAL A 176 -1.05 13.47 -24.24
CA VAL A 176 -1.64 12.23 -24.77
C VAL A 176 -3.14 12.41 -25.00
N LEU A 177 -3.83 13.19 -24.16
CA LEU A 177 -5.26 13.48 -24.34
C LEU A 177 -5.56 14.44 -25.50
N LYS A 178 -4.55 15.13 -26.02
CA LYS A 178 -4.67 15.97 -27.23
C LYS A 178 -4.31 15.21 -28.51
N CYS A 179 -3.65 14.05 -28.39
CA CYS A 179 -3.31 13.19 -29.52
C CYS A 179 -4.59 12.66 -30.17
N LYS A 180 -4.76 12.92 -31.47
CA LYS A 180 -5.99 12.57 -32.19
C LYS A 180 -6.12 11.06 -32.33
N GLU A 181 -5.00 10.37 -32.53
CA GLU A 181 -4.91 8.92 -32.67
C GLU A 181 -5.34 8.23 -31.37
N PHE A 182 -4.89 8.73 -30.22
CA PHE A 182 -5.33 8.23 -28.92
C PHE A 182 -6.83 8.47 -28.68
N ARG A 183 -7.34 9.65 -29.03
CA ARG A 183 -8.79 9.93 -28.93
C ARG A 183 -9.61 9.05 -29.86
N HIS A 184 -9.14 8.83 -31.09
CA HIS A 184 -9.78 7.89 -32.01
C HIS A 184 -9.74 6.45 -31.48
N LEU A 185 -8.67 6.04 -30.82
CA LEU A 185 -8.62 4.74 -30.16
C LEU A 185 -9.70 4.63 -29.07
N LEU A 186 -9.85 5.66 -28.22
CA LEU A 186 -10.91 5.67 -27.20
C LEU A 186 -12.32 5.62 -27.81
N LEU A 187 -12.56 6.35 -28.90
CA LEU A 187 -13.83 6.33 -29.63
C LEU A 187 -14.06 4.99 -30.34
N PHE A 188 -13.01 4.36 -30.85
CA PHE A 188 -13.07 3.04 -31.49
C PHE A 188 -13.50 1.95 -30.49
N LEU A 189 -13.07 2.06 -29.23
CA LEU A 189 -13.45 1.12 -28.17
C LEU A 189 -14.94 1.22 -27.79
N ARG A 190 -15.66 2.29 -28.16
CA ARG A 190 -17.06 2.46 -27.76
C ARG A 190 -17.86 3.39 -28.66
N GLU A 191 -18.90 2.84 -29.28
CA GLU A 191 -19.72 3.53 -30.29
C GLU A 191 -20.54 4.72 -29.74
N ASP A 192 -20.98 4.65 -28.47
CA ASP A 192 -21.78 5.71 -27.85
C ASP A 192 -20.92 6.84 -27.24
N LEU A 193 -19.60 6.68 -27.21
CA LEU A 193 -18.69 7.69 -26.70
C LEU A 193 -18.50 8.80 -27.74
N LYS A 194 -18.75 10.05 -27.35
CA LYS A 194 -18.46 11.21 -28.21
C LYS A 194 -17.14 11.85 -27.82
N ASP A 195 -16.49 12.50 -28.78
CA ASP A 195 -15.25 13.24 -28.52
C ASP A 195 -15.41 14.30 -27.42
N THR A 196 -16.59 14.92 -27.34
CA THR A 196 -16.96 15.88 -26.29
C THR A 196 -17.07 15.29 -24.89
N ASN A 197 -17.22 13.97 -24.78
CA ASN A 197 -17.22 13.26 -23.51
C ASN A 197 -15.80 13.00 -22.99
N ILE A 198 -14.80 12.94 -23.88
CA ILE A 198 -13.39 12.80 -23.50
C ILE A 198 -12.93 14.14 -22.90
N PRO A 199 -12.47 14.16 -21.64
CA PRO A 199 -12.13 15.39 -20.97
C PRO A 199 -10.94 16.07 -21.65
N HIS A 200 -11.05 17.37 -21.88
CA HIS A 200 -9.93 18.16 -22.37
C HIS A 200 -8.82 18.24 -21.31
N CYS A 201 -7.57 18.40 -21.77
CA CYS A 201 -6.39 18.56 -20.92
C CYS A 201 -6.59 19.62 -19.80
N THR A 202 -7.26 20.74 -20.11
CA THR A 202 -7.57 21.78 -19.12
C THR A 202 -8.44 21.26 -17.98
N LYS A 203 -9.44 20.43 -18.29
CA LYS A 203 -10.33 19.85 -17.28
C LYS A 203 -9.58 18.86 -16.39
N ILE A 204 -8.84 17.94 -16.99
CA ILE A 204 -7.98 16.99 -16.27
C ILE A 204 -7.00 17.72 -15.34
N LYS A 205 -6.36 18.80 -15.82
CA LYS A 205 -5.46 19.60 -15.01
C LYS A 205 -6.17 20.21 -13.79
N THR A 206 -7.37 20.75 -13.99
CA THR A 206 -8.19 21.28 -12.88
C THR A 206 -8.55 20.17 -11.89
N ASP A 207 -8.94 19.00 -12.38
CA ASP A 207 -9.32 17.86 -11.53
C ASP A 207 -8.12 17.34 -10.72
N ILE A 208 -6.92 17.24 -11.33
CA ILE A 208 -5.67 16.87 -10.64
C ILE A 208 -5.32 17.90 -9.56
N ILE A 209 -5.40 19.20 -9.87
CA ILE A 209 -5.12 20.26 -8.89
C ILE A 209 -6.14 20.21 -7.74
N GLY A 210 -7.42 19.94 -8.04
CA GLY A 210 -8.46 19.75 -7.04
C GLY A 210 -8.13 18.59 -6.10
N ALA A 211 -7.90 17.40 -6.66
CA ALA A 211 -7.54 16.20 -5.90
C ALA A 211 -6.28 16.41 -5.05
N TRP A 212 -5.26 17.09 -5.59
CA TRP A 212 -4.05 17.43 -4.83
C TRP A 212 -4.35 18.39 -3.66
N LYS A 213 -5.21 19.40 -3.84
CA LYS A 213 -5.61 20.31 -2.76
C LYS A 213 -6.32 19.56 -1.63
N ASP A 214 -7.24 18.67 -1.98
CA ASP A 214 -7.99 17.88 -1.00
C ASP A 214 -7.06 16.95 -0.20
N TYR A 215 -6.13 16.29 -0.91
CA TYR A 215 -5.09 15.48 -0.30
C TYR A 215 -4.17 16.32 0.61
N PHE A 216 -3.77 17.50 0.16
CA PHE A 216 -2.88 18.39 0.91
C PHE A 216 -3.52 18.90 2.21
N VAL A 217 -4.84 19.16 2.20
CA VAL A 217 -5.59 19.50 3.42
C VAL A 217 -5.58 18.33 4.41
N SER A 218 -5.85 17.11 3.93
CA SER A 218 -5.83 15.90 4.77
C SER A 218 -4.44 15.67 5.36
N LEU A 219 -3.39 15.78 4.54
CA LEU A 219 -2.00 15.64 4.97
C LEU A 219 -1.61 16.67 6.04
N LYS A 220 -2.08 17.92 5.93
CA LYS A 220 -1.86 18.94 6.95
C LYS A 220 -2.49 18.58 8.29
N GLN A 221 -3.69 18.00 8.27
CA GLN A 221 -4.36 17.54 9.49
C GLN A 221 -3.57 16.41 10.15
N ASP A 222 -3.14 15.42 9.37
CA ASP A 222 -2.34 14.30 9.86
C ASP A 222 -1.00 14.76 10.46
N LEU A 223 -0.32 15.69 9.79
CA LEU A 223 0.92 16.29 10.29
C LEU A 223 0.71 17.07 11.59
N SER A 224 -0.39 17.81 11.72
CA SER A 224 -0.74 18.53 12.95
C SER A 224 -0.92 17.58 14.14
N VAL A 225 -1.65 16.47 13.93
CA VAL A 225 -1.83 15.42 14.95
C VAL A 225 -0.49 14.81 15.39
N CYS A 226 0.40 14.56 14.43
CA CYS A 226 1.73 14.04 14.72
C CYS A 226 2.53 15.05 15.56
N ILE A 227 2.59 16.31 15.17
CA ILE A 227 3.33 17.36 15.89
C ILE A 227 2.81 17.51 17.33
N LEU A 228 1.50 17.55 17.53
CA LEU A 228 0.90 17.65 18.86
C LEU A 228 1.23 16.42 19.74
N SER A 229 1.21 15.22 19.15
CA SER A 229 1.58 13.99 19.84
C SER A 229 3.06 13.99 20.25
N PHE A 230 3.95 14.48 19.38
CA PHE A 230 5.37 14.64 19.69
C PHE A 230 5.63 15.67 20.79
N ILE A 231 4.94 16.83 20.76
CA ILE A 231 5.06 17.86 21.81
C ILE A 231 4.57 17.32 23.16
N GLY A 232 3.46 16.56 23.17
CA GLY A 232 2.94 15.92 24.38
C GLY A 232 3.93 14.92 24.99
N LEU A 233 4.59 14.12 24.15
CA LEU A 233 5.58 13.15 24.59
C LEU A 233 6.86 13.83 25.13
N ILE A 234 7.33 14.89 24.47
CA ILE A 234 8.46 15.71 24.97
C ILE A 234 8.09 16.35 26.31
N SER A 235 6.88 16.91 26.43
CA SER A 235 6.41 17.50 27.68
C SER A 235 6.37 16.49 28.82
N LEU A 236 5.89 15.27 28.55
CA LEU A 236 5.86 14.19 29.53
C LEU A 236 7.28 13.78 29.99
N ILE A 237 8.23 13.66 29.05
CA ILE A 237 9.63 13.34 29.36
C ILE A 237 10.26 14.44 30.21
N VAL A 238 10.04 15.71 29.87
CA VAL A 238 10.54 16.85 30.64
C VAL A 238 9.94 16.85 32.04
N SER A 239 8.62 16.66 32.18
CA SER A 239 7.96 16.57 33.49
C SER A 239 8.47 15.41 34.34
N LEU A 240 8.72 14.23 33.74
CA LEU A 240 9.26 13.07 34.44
C LEU A 240 10.70 13.32 34.93
N ASN A 241 11.55 13.91 34.09
CA ASN A 241 12.91 14.28 34.46
C ASN A 241 12.94 15.35 35.57
N CYS A 242 12.04 16.35 35.51
CA CYS A 242 11.91 17.34 36.58
C CYS A 242 11.47 16.71 37.91
N ALA A 243 10.52 15.76 37.87
CA ALA A 243 10.08 15.05 39.08
C ALA A 243 11.18 14.17 39.69
N GLN A 244 11.98 13.49 38.86
CA GLN A 244 13.12 12.69 39.33
C GLN A 244 14.22 13.55 39.98
N ASN A 245 14.51 14.71 39.40
CA ASN A 245 15.48 15.65 39.97
C ASN A 245 15.01 16.26 41.30
N ALA A 246 13.69 16.52 41.45
CA ALA A 246 13.13 17.02 42.71
C ALA A 246 13.14 15.98 43.85
N VAL A 247 13.10 14.68 43.54
CA VAL A 247 13.21 13.59 44.53
C VAL A 247 14.67 13.34 44.95
N GLY A 248 15.64 13.64 44.08
CA GLY A 248 17.07 13.55 44.39
C GLY A 248 17.61 14.65 45.32
N ASP A 249 16.91 15.78 45.42
CA ASP A 249 17.29 16.94 46.24
C ASP A 249 16.70 16.93 47.67
N ILE A 250 16.14 15.82 48.13
CA ILE A 250 15.88 15.62 49.57
C ILE A 250 17.21 15.28 50.25
N SER A 251 18.17 16.21 50.21
CA SER A 251 19.35 16.16 51.05
C SER A 251 18.90 16.41 52.48
N PHE A 252 19.16 15.42 53.33
CA PHE A 252 18.94 15.42 54.77
C PHE A 252 19.75 16.55 55.41
N ALA A 253 19.22 17.79 55.43
CA ALA A 253 19.64 18.81 56.37
C ALA A 253 19.00 18.47 57.73
N ALA A 254 19.44 17.37 58.33
CA ALA A 254 19.18 17.14 59.74
C ALA A 254 20.17 18.01 60.52
N ASP A 255 19.60 18.97 61.25
CA ASP A 255 20.20 19.79 62.27
C ASP A 255 21.21 19.02 63.14
N ILE A 256 22.50 19.38 63.07
CA ILE A 256 23.56 18.90 63.98
C ILE A 256 23.99 20.00 64.96
N TRP A 257 23.16 21.01 65.22
CA TRP A 257 23.50 22.03 66.23
C TRP A 257 22.30 22.34 67.13
N SER A 258 22.06 21.44 68.09
CA SER A 258 21.41 21.78 69.34
C SER A 258 21.95 20.90 70.47
N SER A 259 22.81 21.48 71.30
CA SER A 259 22.62 21.50 72.76
C SER A 259 23.78 22.19 73.44
N ASP A 260 23.44 23.24 74.18
CA ASP A 260 24.24 23.86 75.23
C ASP A 260 24.66 22.84 76.30
N THR A 261 25.91 22.88 76.75
CA THR A 261 26.32 23.06 78.16
C THR A 261 27.83 23.22 78.29
#